data_AF-A0A817DRT3-F1
#
_entry.id   AF-A0A817DRT3-F1
#
_cell.length_a   1.000
_cell.length_b   1.000
_cell.length_c   1.000
_cell.angle_alpha   90.00
_cell.angle_beta   90.00
_cell.angle_gamma   90.00
#
_symmetry.space_group_name_H-M   'P 1'
#
loop_
_entity.id
_entity.type
_entity.pdbx_description
1 polymer ?
#
loop_
_entity_poly.entity_id
_entity_poly.type
_entity_poly.pdbx_seq_one_letter_code
_entity_poly.pdbx_strand_id
1 'polypeptide(L)'
;MLLQSKCSQPSVEVLMAIFLQILKAMIYIGGQDIVLSNLCCSNFLVFRMDQRTPSKNLVKLTNFSMACKANSSYADNTQTAIPVRYYAPEILKSRDQSNYSEAFDVYSFDVLM
;
A
#
# COMPACT_ATOMS: atom_id res chain seq x y z
N MET A 1 -3.56 2.67 -25.69
CA MET A 1 -3.10 4.06 -25.86
C MET A 1 -2.94 4.67 -24.47
N LEU A 2 -1.76 4.55 -23.86
CA LEU A 2 -1.48 5.10 -22.52
C LEU A 2 -1.05 6.56 -22.70
N LEU A 3 -1.94 7.49 -22.38
CA LEU A 3 -1.71 8.93 -22.40
C LEU A 3 -0.72 9.32 -21.31
N GLN A 4 0.56 9.43 -21.65
CA GLN A 4 1.51 10.30 -20.96
C GLN A 4 1.57 11.63 -21.71
N SER A 5 0.56 12.48 -21.54
CA SER A 5 0.61 13.87 -21.99
C SER A 5 0.59 14.80 -20.78
N LYS A 6 1.77 15.37 -20.49
CA LYS A 6 2.05 16.40 -19.46
C LYS A 6 1.47 16.05 -18.08
N CYS A 7 2.24 15.29 -17.30
CA CYS A 7 1.96 15.07 -15.89
C CYS A 7 2.26 16.36 -15.11
N SER A 8 1.30 17.29 -15.06
CA SER A 8 1.29 18.28 -13.98
C SER A 8 1.21 17.49 -12.67
N GLN A 9 2.06 17.85 -11.69
CA GLN A 9 2.01 17.22 -10.38
C GLN A 9 0.57 17.29 -9.85
N PRO A 10 0.02 16.19 -9.33
CA PRO A 10 -1.31 16.21 -8.73
C PRO A 10 -1.36 17.26 -7.62
N SER A 11 -2.46 17.99 -7.51
CA SER A 11 -2.63 18.92 -6.40
C SER A 11 -2.76 18.15 -5.07
N VAL A 12 -2.54 18.84 -3.95
CA VAL A 12 -2.66 18.23 -2.63
C VAL A 12 -4.06 17.65 -2.42
N GLU A 13 -5.10 18.30 -2.93
CA GLU A 13 -6.49 17.83 -2.82
C GLU A 13 -6.71 16.51 -3.58
N VAL A 14 -6.07 16.36 -4.74
CA VAL A 14 -6.10 15.12 -5.53
C VAL A 14 -5.38 14.00 -4.77
N LEU A 15 -4.20 14.29 -4.22
CA LEU A 15 -3.43 13.33 -3.43
C LEU A 15 -4.20 12.90 -2.17
N MET A 16 -4.81 13.83 -1.43
CA MET A 16 -5.63 13.52 -0.26
C MET A 16 -6.82 12.64 -0.62
N ALA A 17 -7.48 12.90 -1.76
CA ALA A 17 -8.58 12.04 -2.23
C ALA A 17 -8.13 10.62 -2.58
N ILE A 18 -6.89 10.46 -3.07
CA ILE A 18 -6.28 9.16 -3.33
C ILE A 18 -5.93 8.47 -2.00
N PHE A 19 -5.22 9.14 -1.09
CA PHE A 19 -4.84 8.57 0.20
C PHE A 19 -6.04 8.17 1.04
N LEU A 20 -7.14 8.92 0.99
CA LEU A 20 -8.38 8.54 1.66
C LEU A 20 -8.98 7.23 1.12
N GLN A 21 -8.86 6.96 -0.19
CA GLN A 21 -9.29 5.68 -0.77
C GLN A 21 -8.38 4.54 -0.33
N ILE A 22 -7.07 4.79 -0.27
CA ILE A 22 -6.08 3.82 0.20
C ILE A 22 -6.36 3.45 1.67
N LEU A 23 -6.55 4.44 2.54
CA LEU A 23 -6.89 4.23 3.95
C LEU A 23 -8.17 3.42 4.11
N LYS A 24 -9.22 3.72 3.34
CA LYS A 24 -10.47 2.94 3.36
C LYS A 24 -10.24 1.47 2.98
N ALA A 25 -9.37 1.21 2.00
CA ALA A 25 -9.01 -0.14 1.61
C ALA A 25 -8.21 -0.86 2.73
N MET A 26 -7.25 -0.18 3.35
CA MET A 26 -6.48 -0.74 4.47
C MET A 26 -7.38 -1.07 5.67
N ILE A 27 -8.30 -0.17 6.04
CA ILE A 27 -9.27 -0.41 7.12
C ILE A 27 -10.14 -1.63 6.79
N TYR A 28 -10.62 -1.75 5.56
CA TYR A 28 -11.40 -2.91 5.14
C TYR A 28 -10.62 -4.22 5.29
N ILE A 29 -9.35 -4.23 4.88
CA ILE A 29 -8.48 -5.41 4.91
C ILE A 29 -8.11 -5.80 6.35
N GLY A 30 -7.74 -4.83 7.19
CA GLY A 30 -7.51 -5.07 8.62
C GLY A 30 -8.75 -5.62 9.31
N GLY A 31 -9.94 -5.11 8.97
CA GLY A 31 -11.21 -5.67 9.45
C GLY A 31 -11.53 -7.09 8.96
N GLN A 32 -10.74 -7.67 8.05
CA GLN A 32 -10.82 -9.08 7.63
C GLN A 32 -9.68 -9.94 8.22
N ASP A 33 -8.93 -9.40 9.20
CA ASP A 33 -7.73 -10.01 9.78
C ASP A 33 -6.66 -10.34 8.72
N ILE A 34 -6.50 -9.48 7.71
CA ILE A 34 -5.49 -9.63 6.65
C ILE A 34 -4.40 -8.57 6.82
N VAL A 35 -3.14 -8.97 6.72
CA VAL A 35 -1.97 -8.09 6.67
C VAL A 35 -1.41 -8.15 5.25
N LEU A 36 -1.15 -7.00 4.60
CA LEU A 36 -0.68 -6.95 3.21
C LEU A 36 0.80 -7.31 3.10
N SER A 37 1.61 -6.87 4.08
CA SER A 37 3.05 -7.20 4.22
C SER A 37 3.95 -6.75 3.06
N ASN A 38 3.40 -6.05 2.08
CA ASN A 38 4.13 -5.56 0.91
C ASN A 38 3.70 -4.16 0.45
N LEU A 39 2.98 -3.41 1.29
CA LEU A 39 2.36 -2.14 0.93
C LEU A 39 3.39 -1.14 0.39
N CYS A 40 3.26 -0.81 -0.89
CA CYS A 40 4.11 0.15 -1.59
C CYS A 40 3.35 0.81 -2.74
N CYS A 41 3.93 1.86 -3.31
CA CYS A 41 3.28 2.65 -4.37
C CYS A 41 2.86 1.81 -5.60
N SER A 42 3.57 0.72 -5.90
CA SER A 42 3.24 -0.15 -7.04
C SER A 42 2.01 -1.03 -6.79
N ASN A 43 1.56 -1.18 -5.54
CA ASN A 43 0.32 -1.90 -5.23
C ASN A 43 -0.93 -1.05 -5.45
N PHE A 44 -0.78 0.24 -5.76
CA PHE A 44 -1.91 1.13 -5.99
C PHE A 44 -2.01 1.51 -7.47
N LEU A 45 -3.09 1.07 -8.11
CA LEU A 45 -3.37 1.39 -9.50
C LEU A 45 -4.37 2.53 -9.58
N VAL A 46 -3.99 3.60 -10.27
CA VAL A 46 -4.89 4.73 -10.57
C VAL A 46 -5.67 4.41 -11.85
N PHE A 47 -6.94 4.03 -11.69
CA PHE A 47 -7.84 3.68 -12.79
C PHE A 47 -8.45 4.91 -13.46
N ARG A 48 -8.57 6.01 -12.72
CA ARG A 48 -9.09 7.29 -13.22
C ARG A 48 -8.39 8.44 -12.49
N MET A 49 -7.94 9.42 -13.27
CA MET A 49 -7.28 10.64 -12.79
C MET A 49 -8.01 11.88 -13.31
N ASP A 50 -8.46 12.74 -12.41
CA ASP A 50 -9.15 14.01 -12.64
C ASP A 50 -8.59 15.04 -11.66
N GLN A 51 -7.83 16.01 -12.19
CA GLN A 51 -7.22 17.08 -11.37
C GLN A 51 -8.22 18.15 -10.92
N ARG A 52 -9.38 18.26 -11.61
CA ARG A 52 -10.38 19.28 -11.31
C ARG A 52 -11.41 18.78 -10.31
N THR A 53 -11.66 17.48 -10.32
CA THR A 53 -12.66 16.84 -9.44
C THR A 53 -12.00 15.68 -8.66
N PRO A 54 -11.36 15.96 -7.50
CA PRO A 54 -10.65 14.93 -6.73
C PRO A 54 -11.50 13.69 -6.39
N SER A 55 -12.80 13.86 -6.18
CA SER A 55 -13.75 12.77 -5.90
C SER A 55 -14.01 11.82 -7.07
N LYS A 56 -13.64 12.21 -8.30
CA LYS A 56 -13.72 11.33 -9.48
C LYS A 56 -12.48 10.48 -9.66
N ASN A 57 -11.42 10.67 -8.87
CA ASN A 57 -10.27 9.78 -8.90
C ASN A 57 -10.66 8.40 -8.40
N LEU A 58 -10.11 7.37 -9.03
CA LEU A 58 -10.34 5.98 -8.63
C LEU A 58 -9.02 5.27 -8.49
N VAL A 59 -8.74 4.80 -7.28
CA VAL A 59 -7.56 4.00 -6.96
C VAL A 59 -8.00 2.64 -6.46
N LYS A 60 -7.28 1.59 -6.86
CA LYS A 60 -7.50 0.23 -6.37
C LYS A 60 -6.19 -0.35 -5.86
N LEU A 61 -6.28 -0.97 -4.69
CA LEU A 61 -5.22 -1.79 -4.14
C LEU A 61 -5.16 -3.13 -4.90
N THR A 62 -3.95 -3.58 -5.20
CA THR A 62 -3.64 -4.83 -5.89
C THR A 62 -2.51 -5.58 -5.18
N ASN A 63 -2.11 -6.73 -5.74
CA ASN A 63 -0.93 -7.50 -5.37
C ASN A 63 -0.93 -8.05 -3.93
N PHE A 64 -1.90 -8.93 -3.65
CA PHE A 64 -2.02 -9.66 -2.38
C PHE A 64 -1.09 -10.89 -2.29
N SER A 65 0.00 -10.94 -3.06
CA SER A 65 0.89 -12.11 -3.13
C SER A 65 1.58 -12.44 -1.81
N MET A 66 1.78 -11.42 -0.96
CA MET A 66 2.35 -11.55 0.39
C MET A 66 1.31 -11.35 1.49
N ALA A 67 0.03 -11.25 1.11
CA ALA A 67 -1.03 -11.04 2.09
C ALA A 67 -1.24 -12.32 2.90
N CYS A 68 -1.30 -12.18 4.22
CA CYS A 68 -1.45 -13.29 5.15
C CYS A 68 -2.52 -12.97 6.19
N LYS A 69 -3.04 -14.00 6.86
CA LYS A 69 -3.90 -13.78 8.02
C LYS A 69 -3.05 -13.23 9.16
N ALA A 70 -3.57 -12.24 9.88
CA ALA A 70 -2.99 -11.78 11.14
C ALA A 70 -2.77 -13.00 12.05
N ASN A 71 -1.54 -13.16 12.56
CA ASN A 71 -1.09 -14.30 13.38
C ASN A 71 -0.87 -15.65 12.66
N SER A 72 -0.90 -15.69 11.32
CA SER A 72 -0.48 -16.90 10.60
C SER A 72 1.04 -17.00 10.55
N SER A 73 1.60 -18.12 11.03
CA SER A 73 3.04 -18.37 11.09
C SER A 73 3.68 -18.73 9.73
N TYR A 74 2.96 -18.53 8.62
CA TYR A 74 3.43 -18.83 7.28
C TYR A 74 4.16 -17.63 6.68
N ALA A 75 5.43 -17.49 7.04
CA ALA A 75 6.37 -16.68 6.28
C ALA A 75 6.94 -17.57 5.15
N ASP A 76 6.40 -17.42 3.94
CA ASP A 76 7.07 -17.98 2.76
C ASP A 76 8.38 -17.21 2.55
N ASN A 77 9.49 -17.86 2.85
CA ASN A 77 10.85 -17.29 2.90
C ASN A 77 11.44 -16.96 1.51
N THR A 78 10.63 -16.91 0.45
CA THR A 78 11.08 -16.62 -0.90
C THR A 78 11.22 -15.11 -1.12
N GLN A 79 12.23 -14.53 -0.47
CA GLN A 79 12.62 -13.13 -0.61
C GLN A 79 12.95 -12.80 -2.08
N THR A 80 11.98 -12.21 -2.77
CA THR A 80 12.17 -11.54 -4.05
C THR A 80 12.19 -10.04 -3.77
N ALA A 81 13.36 -9.42 -3.95
CA ALA A 81 13.61 -7.97 -3.96
C ALA A 81 12.69 -7.12 -3.06
N ILE A 82 13.00 -7.08 -1.76
CA ILE A 82 12.27 -6.25 -0.79
C ILE A 82 12.51 -4.77 -1.10
N PRO A 83 11.45 -3.95 -1.33
CA PRO A 83 11.61 -2.50 -1.43
C PRO A 83 11.85 -1.91 -0.04
N VAL A 84 13.12 -1.88 0.37
CA VAL A 84 13.60 -1.49 1.72
C VAL A 84 12.98 -0.18 2.23
N ARG A 85 12.65 0.76 1.32
CA ARG A 85 12.04 2.06 1.66
C ARG A 85 10.78 1.93 2.50
N TYR A 86 9.88 1.01 2.16
CA TYR A 86 8.54 0.94 2.79
C TYR A 86 8.50 0.04 4.02
N TYR A 87 9.62 -0.59 4.37
CA TYR A 87 9.66 -1.56 5.46
C TYR A 87 9.87 -0.88 6.80
N ALA A 88 9.02 -1.24 7.76
CA ALA A 88 9.14 -0.78 9.13
C ALA A 88 10.44 -1.33 9.78
N PRO A 89 11.09 -0.55 10.65
CA PRO A 89 12.40 -0.91 11.22
C PRO A 89 12.38 -2.20 12.03
N GLU A 90 11.26 -2.58 12.63
CA GLU A 90 11.08 -3.84 13.35
C GLU A 90 11.25 -5.06 12.44
N ILE A 91 10.77 -5.00 11.20
CA ILE A 91 10.94 -6.07 10.20
C ILE A 91 12.39 -6.17 9.74
N LEU A 92 13.10 -5.03 9.68
CA LEU A 92 14.51 -5.00 9.30
C LEU A 92 15.44 -5.52 10.42
N LYS A 93 14.99 -5.45 11.68
CA LYS A 93 15.78 -5.89 12.85
C LYS A 93 15.58 -7.37 13.17
N SER A 94 14.39 -7.92 12.94
CA SER A 94 14.11 -9.33 13.19
C SER A 94 14.43 -10.20 11.98
N ARG A 95 15.24 -11.25 12.18
CA ARG A 95 15.33 -12.34 11.17
C ARG A 95 14.03 -13.10 11.02
N ASP A 96 13.22 -13.11 12.08
CA ASP A 96 11.91 -13.73 12.07
C ASP A 96 10.89 -12.76 11.49
N GLN A 97 10.32 -13.14 10.35
CA GLN A 97 9.25 -12.43 9.66
C GLN A 97 7.88 -12.57 10.38
N SER A 98 7.86 -13.05 11.62
CA SER A 98 6.66 -13.16 12.44
C SER A 98 6.12 -11.81 12.94
N ASN A 99 6.83 -10.71 12.64
CA ASN A 99 6.48 -9.36 13.09
C ASN A 99 5.59 -8.59 12.10
N TYR A 100 5.18 -9.20 10.97
CA TYR A 100 4.19 -8.58 10.10
C TYR A 100 2.88 -8.41 10.86
N SER A 101 2.49 -7.15 11.02
CA SER A 101 1.32 -6.72 11.76
C SER A 101 0.67 -5.53 11.06
N GLU A 102 -0.53 -5.15 11.48
CA GLU A 102 -1.18 -3.94 10.96
C GLU A 102 -0.31 -2.69 11.16
N ALA A 103 0.50 -2.64 12.22
CA ALA A 103 1.42 -1.53 12.49
C ALA A 103 2.50 -1.38 11.40
N PHE A 104 2.95 -2.49 10.81
CA PHE A 104 3.86 -2.47 9.66
C PHE A 104 3.20 -1.81 8.45
N ASP A 105 1.98 -2.23 8.11
CA ASP A 105 1.25 -1.67 6.96
C ASP A 105 0.95 -0.16 7.18
N VAL A 106 0.71 0.27 8.42
CA VAL A 106 0.57 1.69 8.79
C VAL A 106 1.87 2.46 8.57
N TYR A 107 3.03 1.92 8.98
CA TYR A 107 4.33 2.54 8.69
C TYR A 107 4.57 2.67 7.18
N SER A 108 4.31 1.59 6.43
CA SER A 108 4.46 1.59 4.97
C SER A 108 3.56 2.64 4.31
N PHE A 109 2.35 2.85 4.84
CA PHE A 109 1.43 3.89 4.38
C PHE A 109 1.95 5.30 4.70
N ASP A 110 2.53 5.52 5.87
CA ASP A 110 3.12 6.81 6.25
C ASP A 110 4.28 7.18 5.30
N VAL A 111 5.15 6.22 4.95
CA VAL A 111 6.23 6.44 3.96
C VAL A 111 5.71 6.72 2.55
N LEU A 112 4.50 6.28 2.23
CA LEU A 112 3.85 6.52 0.94
C LEU A 112 3.25 7.94 0.83
N MET A 113 2.88 8.54 1.97
CA MET A 113 2.20 9.84 2.07
C MET A 113 3.16 11.02 1.89
#